data_AF-A0A7C7C881-F1
#
_entry.id   AF-A0A7C7C881-F1
#
_cell.length_a   1.000
_cell.length_b   1.000
_cell.length_c   1.000
_cell.angle_alpha   90.00
_cell.angle_beta   90.00
_cell.angle_gamma   90.00
#
_symmetry.space_group_name_H-M   'P 1'
#
loop_
_entity.id
_entity.type
_entity.pdbx_description
1 polymer ?
#
loop_
_entity_poly.entity_id
_entity_poly.type
_entity_poly.pdbx_seq_one_letter_code
_entity_poly.pdbx_strand_id
1 'polypeptide(L)'
;MSLIQLECSGKKPAGYRFEPHVFKRLQDVRDGKRNNYENVTSKHLSDASDDALKNLATSWGPFQLMGYKCILLDVKIRDIRGGNGVHFGAEWINRTYGNRLRNSEFKNCFHLHNTGITYPKAGLPTTHDPQYVPRGLAGISRFNKASNAR
;
A
#
# COMPACT_ATOMS: atom_id res chain seq x y z
N MET A 1 11.65 -5.68 -6.47
CA MET A 1 11.51 -7.10 -6.09
C MET A 1 11.40 -7.32 -4.58
N SER A 2 12.23 -6.68 -3.74
CA SER A 2 12.15 -6.84 -2.27
C SER A 2 10.75 -6.59 -1.69
N LEU A 3 10.11 -5.47 -2.07
CA LEU A 3 8.78 -5.12 -1.61
C LEU A 3 7.72 -6.18 -2.00
N ILE A 4 7.73 -6.63 -3.26
CA ILE A 4 6.81 -7.68 -3.74
C ILE A 4 6.99 -8.99 -2.95
N GLN A 5 8.24 -9.37 -2.64
CA GLN A 5 8.51 -10.53 -1.79
C GLN A 5 7.91 -10.35 -0.39
N LEU A 6 8.02 -9.15 0.17
CA LEU A 6 7.50 -8.84 1.50
C LEU A 6 5.97 -8.82 1.54
N GLU A 7 5.33 -8.27 0.51
CA GLU A 7 3.88 -8.07 0.44
C GLU A 7 3.11 -9.34 0.02
N CYS A 8 3.64 -10.14 -0.92
CA CYS A 8 2.92 -11.29 -1.46
C CYS A 8 3.77 -12.57 -1.63
N SER A 9 4.96 -12.62 -1.04
CA SER A 9 5.92 -13.73 -1.22
C SER A 9 6.36 -13.96 -2.68
N GLY A 10 6.05 -13.03 -3.60
CA GLY A 10 6.31 -13.21 -5.04
C GLY A 10 5.45 -14.27 -5.73
N LYS A 11 4.40 -14.78 -5.07
CA LYS A 11 3.51 -15.81 -5.65
C LYS A 11 2.57 -15.21 -6.70
N LYS A 12 2.23 -16.01 -7.71
CA LYS A 12 1.22 -15.70 -8.73
C LYS A 12 0.04 -16.69 -8.62
N PRO A 13 -1.23 -16.24 -8.73
CA PRO A 13 -1.64 -14.83 -8.76
C PRO A 13 -1.37 -14.16 -7.41
N ALA A 14 -1.11 -12.85 -7.43
CA ALA A 14 -0.95 -12.10 -6.20
C ALA A 14 -2.29 -12.06 -5.44
N GLY A 15 -2.26 -12.28 -4.12
CA GLY A 15 -3.45 -12.36 -3.30
C GLY A 15 -4.12 -11.02 -3.01
N TYR A 16 -5.20 -11.07 -2.25
CA TYR A 16 -5.90 -9.91 -1.71
C TYR A 16 -6.20 -10.12 -0.23
N ARG A 17 -6.33 -9.03 0.54
CA ARG A 17 -6.66 -9.11 1.97
C ARG A 17 -7.69 -8.05 2.33
N PHE A 18 -8.83 -8.50 2.84
CA PHE A 18 -9.84 -7.60 3.38
C PHE A 18 -9.43 -7.10 4.77
N GLU A 19 -9.56 -5.79 5.01
CA GLU A 19 -9.24 -5.15 6.29
C GLU A 19 -10.53 -4.64 6.97
N PRO A 20 -11.13 -5.40 7.91
CA PRO A 20 -12.40 -5.04 8.55
C PRO A 20 -12.36 -3.66 9.22
N HIS A 21 -11.23 -3.29 9.81
CA HIS A 21 -11.05 -2.00 10.46
C HIS A 21 -11.03 -0.84 9.46
N VAL A 22 -10.48 -1.03 8.25
CA VAL A 22 -10.51 -0.03 7.17
C VAL A 22 -11.93 0.11 6.64
N PHE A 23 -12.64 -1.00 6.43
CA PHE A 23 -14.05 -0.99 6.03
C PHE A 23 -14.89 -0.15 6.98
N LYS A 24 -14.76 -0.39 8.29
CA LYS A 24 -15.48 0.36 9.30
C LYS A 24 -15.17 1.86 9.25
N ARG A 25 -13.90 2.24 9.08
CA ARG A 25 -13.49 3.64 8.95
C ARG A 25 -14.04 4.31 7.69
N LEU A 26 -14.05 3.62 6.56
CA LEU A 26 -14.63 4.13 5.32
C LEU A 26 -16.16 4.28 5.43
N GLN A 27 -16.83 3.34 6.10
CA GLN A 27 -18.25 3.43 6.42
C GLN A 27 -18.53 4.66 7.30
N ASP A 28 -17.73 4.89 8.34
CA ASP A 28 -17.88 6.07 9.20
C ASP A 28 -17.66 7.38 8.42
N VAL A 29 -16.79 7.41 7.41
CA VAL A 29 -16.62 8.57 6.51
C VAL A 29 -17.83 8.78 5.61
N ARG A 30 -18.34 7.71 4.98
CA ARG A 30 -19.56 7.78 4.15
C ARG A 30 -20.74 8.30 4.95
N ASP A 31 -20.94 7.75 6.15
CA ASP A 31 -22.07 8.05 7.03
C ASP A 31 -21.93 9.42 7.75
N GLY A 32 -20.84 10.17 7.50
CA GLY A 32 -20.60 11.48 8.13
C GLY A 32 -20.19 11.41 9.61
N LYS A 33 -19.92 10.22 10.16
CA LYS A 33 -19.42 10.01 11.53
C LYS A 33 -17.93 10.35 11.66
N ARG A 34 -17.23 10.47 10.53
CA ARG A 34 -15.82 10.85 10.43
C ARG A 34 -15.62 11.79 9.25
N ASN A 35 -14.86 12.88 9.45
CA ASN A 35 -14.63 13.86 8.38
C ASN A 35 -13.89 13.26 7.17
N ASN A 36 -12.85 12.47 7.44
CA ASN A 36 -12.01 11.85 6.42
C ASN A 36 -11.26 10.62 6.95
N TYR A 37 -10.87 9.75 6.03
CA TYR A 37 -9.90 8.69 6.27
C TYR A 37 -8.76 8.85 5.28
N GLU A 38 -7.61 9.32 5.79
CA GLU A 38 -6.53 9.84 4.96
C GLU A 38 -7.05 10.90 3.98
N ASN A 39 -6.95 10.67 2.67
CA ASN A 39 -7.44 11.56 1.61
C ASN A 39 -8.91 11.29 1.22
N VAL A 40 -9.54 10.26 1.79
CA VAL A 40 -10.90 9.87 1.43
C VAL A 40 -11.88 10.71 2.23
N THR A 41 -12.80 11.39 1.54
CA THR A 41 -13.83 12.25 2.13
C THR A 41 -15.22 11.68 1.84
N SER A 42 -16.24 12.17 2.53
CA SER A 42 -17.64 11.76 2.29
C SER A 42 -18.07 11.94 0.83
N LYS A 43 -17.56 12.98 0.15
CA LYS A 43 -17.81 13.23 -1.28
C LYS A 43 -17.32 12.10 -2.19
N HIS A 44 -16.25 11.39 -1.81
CA HIS A 44 -15.73 10.26 -2.59
C HIS A 44 -16.57 8.98 -2.39
N LEU A 45 -17.39 8.93 -1.34
CA LEU A 45 -18.09 7.72 -0.90
C LEU A 45 -19.61 7.86 -0.91
N SER A 46 -20.16 9.00 -1.32
CA SER A 46 -21.58 9.35 -1.14
C SER A 46 -22.54 8.36 -1.81
N ASP A 47 -22.11 7.71 -2.88
CA ASP A 47 -22.86 6.69 -3.64
C ASP A 47 -22.28 5.27 -3.47
N ALA A 48 -21.31 5.08 -2.58
CA ALA A 48 -20.65 3.80 -2.38
C ALA A 48 -21.51 2.82 -1.57
N SER A 49 -21.89 1.71 -2.21
CA SER A 49 -22.50 0.56 -1.54
C SER A 49 -21.52 -0.11 -0.56
N ASP A 50 -22.03 -0.94 0.35
CA ASP A 50 -21.17 -1.71 1.26
C ASP A 50 -20.21 -2.64 0.50
N ASP A 51 -20.63 -3.20 -0.64
CA ASP A 51 -19.74 -3.98 -1.51
C ASP A 51 -18.63 -3.11 -2.13
N ALA A 52 -18.94 -1.87 -2.51
CA ALA A 52 -17.94 -0.92 -2.98
C ALA A 52 -16.95 -0.57 -1.85
N LEU A 53 -17.44 -0.29 -0.65
CA LEU A 53 -16.61 -0.05 0.53
C LEU A 53 -15.72 -1.26 0.88
N LYS A 54 -16.24 -2.49 0.74
CA LYS A 54 -15.47 -3.72 0.97
C LYS A 54 -14.32 -3.86 -0.02
N ASN A 55 -14.55 -3.53 -1.29
CA ASN A 55 -13.50 -3.50 -2.31
C ASN A 55 -12.45 -2.41 -2.04
N LEU A 56 -12.87 -1.22 -1.58
CA LEU A 56 -11.98 -0.13 -1.18
C LEU A 56 -11.15 -0.50 0.06
N ALA A 57 -11.73 -1.27 0.99
CA ALA A 57 -11.09 -1.76 2.20
C ALA A 57 -10.24 -3.04 2.00
N THR A 58 -10.05 -3.48 0.76
CA THR A 58 -9.24 -4.65 0.44
C THR A 58 -7.90 -4.22 -0.16
N SER A 59 -6.79 -4.83 0.25
CA SER A 59 -5.50 -4.71 -0.43
C SER A 59 -5.43 -5.63 -1.64
N TRP A 60 -4.82 -5.17 -2.72
CA TRP A 60 -4.80 -5.90 -3.99
C TRP A 60 -3.39 -6.01 -4.57
N GLY A 61 -3.14 -7.16 -5.20
CA GLY A 61 -2.01 -7.34 -6.09
C GLY A 61 -0.66 -7.46 -5.37
N PRO A 62 0.45 -7.40 -6.13
CA PRO A 62 1.78 -7.76 -5.65
C PRO A 62 2.39 -6.76 -4.68
N PHE A 63 1.81 -5.56 -4.58
CA PHE A 63 2.20 -4.53 -3.62
C PHE A 63 1.19 -4.37 -2.50
N GLN A 64 0.16 -5.24 -2.42
CA GLN A 64 -0.93 -5.13 -1.45
C GLN A 64 -1.49 -3.71 -1.33
N LEU A 65 -1.72 -3.06 -2.48
CA LEU A 65 -2.21 -1.69 -2.53
C LEU A 65 -3.66 -1.64 -2.04
N MET A 66 -3.93 -0.87 -0.99
CA MET A 66 -5.29 -0.68 -0.50
C MET A 66 -6.21 -0.08 -1.56
N GLY A 67 -7.40 -0.67 -1.75
CA GLY A 67 -8.33 -0.28 -2.81
C GLY A 67 -8.70 1.21 -2.79
N TYR A 68 -8.89 1.79 -1.61
CA TYR A 68 -9.22 3.22 -1.48
C TYR A 68 -8.13 4.17 -2.00
N LYS A 69 -6.89 3.69 -2.19
CA LYS A 69 -5.83 4.48 -2.84
C LYS A 69 -6.14 4.75 -4.31
N CYS A 70 -7.05 4.01 -4.94
CA CYS A 70 -7.51 4.30 -6.31
C CYS A 70 -8.12 5.70 -6.44
N ILE A 71 -8.74 6.20 -5.37
CA ILE A 71 -9.35 7.54 -5.30
C ILE A 71 -8.27 8.62 -5.45
N LEU A 72 -7.07 8.43 -4.89
CA LEU A 72 -5.94 9.36 -5.10
C LEU A 72 -5.37 9.33 -6.51
N LEU A 73 -5.44 8.17 -7.14
CA LEU A 73 -4.79 7.93 -8.42
C LEU A 73 -5.68 8.35 -9.60
N ASP A 74 -6.95 8.65 -9.33
CA ASP A 74 -8.01 8.83 -10.33
C ASP A 74 -8.13 7.60 -11.26
N VAL A 75 -8.11 6.41 -10.66
CA VAL A 75 -8.21 5.11 -11.36
C VAL A 75 -9.34 4.26 -10.78
N LYS A 76 -9.85 3.31 -11.56
CA LYS A 76 -10.90 2.40 -11.08
C LYS A 76 -10.29 1.23 -10.32
N ILE A 77 -10.97 0.74 -9.28
CA ILE A 77 -10.53 -0.44 -8.51
C ILE A 77 -10.24 -1.65 -9.41
N ARG A 78 -11.03 -1.84 -10.48
CA ARG A 78 -10.84 -2.92 -11.46
C ARG A 78 -9.43 -2.95 -12.04
N ASP A 79 -8.82 -1.79 -12.21
CA ASP A 79 -7.50 -1.65 -12.82
C ASP A 79 -6.38 -2.12 -11.88
N ILE A 80 -6.58 -1.97 -10.56
CA ILE A 80 -5.68 -2.46 -9.51
C ILE A 80 -5.87 -3.98 -9.29
N ARG A 81 -7.09 -4.49 -9.45
CA ARG A 81 -7.43 -5.92 -9.30
C ARG A 81 -6.94 -6.80 -10.45
N GLY A 82 -6.85 -6.24 -11.64
CA GLY A 82 -6.57 -6.98 -12.88
C GLY A 82 -5.08 -7.14 -13.20
N GLY A 83 -4.79 -7.55 -14.44
CA GLY A 83 -3.42 -7.74 -14.94
C GLY A 83 -2.51 -6.51 -14.84
N ASN A 84 -3.10 -5.31 -14.67
CA ASN A 84 -2.38 -4.05 -14.51
C ASN A 84 -2.01 -3.71 -13.06
N GLY A 85 -2.29 -4.58 -12.07
CA GLY A 85 -2.01 -4.31 -10.67
C GLY A 85 -0.54 -3.99 -10.36
N VAL A 86 0.41 -4.52 -11.15
CA VAL A 86 1.83 -4.14 -11.07
C VAL A 86 2.04 -2.68 -11.48
N HIS A 87 1.43 -2.26 -12.59
CA HIS A 87 1.57 -0.91 -13.12
C HIS A 87 1.00 0.13 -12.15
N PHE A 88 -0.25 -0.02 -11.71
CA PHE A 88 -0.87 0.93 -10.79
C PHE A 88 -0.25 0.92 -9.39
N GLY A 89 0.21 -0.25 -8.92
CA GLY A 89 0.99 -0.33 -7.70
C GLY A 89 2.30 0.43 -7.80
N ALA A 90 3.05 0.25 -8.90
CA ALA A 90 4.30 0.99 -9.12
C ALA A 90 4.07 2.50 -9.29
N GLU A 91 2.99 2.90 -9.97
CA GLU A 91 2.62 4.31 -10.13
C GLU A 91 2.28 4.98 -8.79
N TRP A 92 1.50 4.30 -7.94
CA TRP A 92 1.22 4.78 -6.59
C TRP A 92 2.51 4.95 -5.77
N ILE A 93 3.41 3.97 -5.84
CA ILE A 93 4.73 4.02 -5.19
C ILE A 93 5.52 5.24 -5.68
N ASN A 94 5.57 5.46 -7.00
CA ASN A 94 6.30 6.55 -7.60
C ASN A 94 5.76 7.92 -7.14
N ARG A 95 4.44 8.10 -7.13
CA ARG A 95 3.79 9.33 -6.66
C ARG A 95 3.96 9.57 -5.17
N THR A 96 3.87 8.51 -4.36
CA THR A 96 3.85 8.64 -2.89
C THR A 96 5.25 8.83 -2.31
N TYR A 97 6.24 8.07 -2.79
CA TYR A 97 7.59 8.10 -2.23
C TYR A 97 8.70 7.79 -3.25
N GLY A 98 8.44 7.94 -4.56
CA GLY A 98 9.41 7.67 -5.62
C GLY A 98 10.68 8.52 -5.53
N ASN A 99 10.57 9.78 -5.10
CA ASN A 99 11.74 10.66 -4.91
C ASN A 99 12.70 10.08 -3.84
N ARG A 100 12.14 9.63 -2.71
CA ARG A 100 12.91 8.98 -1.63
C ARG A 100 13.52 7.66 -2.09
N LEU A 101 12.78 6.90 -2.92
CA LEU A 101 13.28 5.65 -3.49
C LEU A 101 14.50 5.89 -4.39
N ARG A 102 14.46 6.93 -5.24
CA ARG A 102 15.60 7.35 -6.08
C ARG A 102 16.78 7.85 -5.27
N ASN A 103 16.53 8.48 -4.12
CA ASN A 103 17.56 8.90 -3.16
C ASN A 103 18.07 7.77 -2.25
N SER A 104 17.72 6.51 -2.53
CA SER A 104 18.11 5.34 -1.72
C SER A 104 17.68 5.41 -0.25
N GLU A 105 16.65 6.18 0.08
CA GLU A 105 16.07 6.26 1.43
C GLU A 105 15.16 5.05 1.72
N PHE A 106 15.66 3.83 1.51
CA PHE A 106 14.86 2.61 1.53
C PHE A 106 14.16 2.34 2.86
N LYS A 107 14.79 2.71 3.97
CA LYS A 107 14.22 2.59 5.31
C LYS A 107 12.93 3.41 5.45
N ASN A 108 12.96 4.65 4.95
CA ASN A 108 11.77 5.52 4.90
C ASN A 108 10.73 4.95 3.94
N CYS A 109 11.14 4.43 2.78
CA CYS A 109 10.23 3.88 1.79
C CYS A 109 9.44 2.68 2.32
N PHE A 110 10.08 1.73 3.00
CA PHE A 110 9.36 0.60 3.61
C PHE A 110 8.40 1.06 4.70
N HIS A 111 8.83 1.99 5.57
CA HIS A 111 7.94 2.50 6.61
C HIS A 111 6.75 3.25 6.04
N LEU A 112 6.96 4.10 5.02
CA LEU A 112 5.90 4.81 4.30
C LEU A 112 4.92 3.84 3.64
N HIS A 113 5.42 2.76 3.02
CA HIS A 113 4.56 1.76 2.39
C HIS A 113 3.63 1.10 3.41
N ASN A 114 4.16 0.72 4.58
CA ASN A 114 3.40 0.00 5.59
C ASN A 114 2.48 0.89 6.44
N THR A 115 2.87 2.13 6.69
CA THR A 115 2.25 2.99 7.72
C THR A 115 1.74 4.33 7.20
N GLY A 116 2.16 4.74 6.01
CA GLY A 116 1.91 6.09 5.48
C GLY A 116 2.81 7.19 6.06
N ILE A 117 3.70 6.90 7.01
CA ILE A 117 4.63 7.87 7.60
C ILE A 117 6.10 7.45 7.46
N THR A 118 7.02 8.42 7.49
CA THR A 118 8.46 8.14 7.45
C THR A 118 8.93 7.41 8.71
N TYR A 119 10.06 6.71 8.61
CA TYR A 119 10.64 6.04 9.77
C TYR A 119 10.97 7.08 10.86
N PRO A 120 10.63 6.84 12.14
CA PRO A 120 10.84 7.83 13.19
C PRO A 120 12.33 8.15 13.39
N LYS A 121 12.64 9.43 13.59
CA LYS A 121 14.00 9.89 13.91
C LYS A 121 14.42 9.51 15.34
N ALA A 122 13.44 9.39 16.24
CA ALA A 122 13.60 8.98 17.64
C ALA A 122 12.40 8.14 18.07
N GLY A 123 12.61 7.18 18.97
CA GLY A 123 11.59 6.24 19.42
C GLY A 123 11.46 4.98 18.55
N LEU A 124 10.54 4.09 18.93
CA LEU A 124 10.32 2.83 18.23
C LEU A 124 9.46 3.02 16.97
N PRO A 125 9.78 2.35 15.84
CA PRO A 125 8.92 2.35 14.66
C PRO A 125 7.58 1.66 14.96
N THR A 126 6.49 2.27 14.50
CA THR A 126 5.14 1.73 14.66
C THR A 126 4.71 1.03 13.38
N THR A 127 5.24 -0.18 13.16
CA THR A 127 4.72 -1.13 12.16
C THR A 127 3.99 -2.25 12.89
N HIS A 128 2.96 -2.85 12.27
CA HIS A 128 2.29 -4.01 12.86
C HIS A 128 3.29 -5.16 13.09
N ASP A 129 4.24 -5.32 12.17
CA ASP A 129 5.35 -6.26 12.29
C ASP A 129 6.66 -5.47 12.46
N PRO A 130 7.36 -5.57 13.62
CA PRO A 130 8.61 -4.84 13.86
C PRO A 130 9.75 -5.26 12.91
N GLN A 131 9.66 -6.45 12.30
CA GLN A 131 10.61 -6.97 11.33
C GLN A 131 10.26 -6.59 9.88
N TYR A 132 9.18 -5.84 9.64
CA TYR A 132 8.79 -5.40 8.30
C TYR A 132 9.93 -4.63 7.60
N VAL A 133 10.42 -3.56 8.22
CA VAL A 133 11.49 -2.73 7.64
C VAL A 133 12.82 -3.49 7.54
N PRO A 134 13.32 -4.18 8.60
CA PRO A 134 14.52 -5.00 8.50
C PRO A 134 14.50 -6.04 7.38
N ARG A 135 13.40 -6.81 7.24
CA ARG A 135 13.28 -7.82 6.17
C ARG A 135 13.25 -7.19 4.78
N GLY A 136 12.60 -6.04 4.64
CA GLY A 136 12.60 -5.26 3.40
C GLY A 136 14.01 -4.85 2.96
N LEU A 137 14.82 -4.32 3.89
CA LEU A 137 16.20 -3.93 3.62
C LEU A 137 17.09 -5.14 3.30
N ALA A 138 16.94 -6.24 4.04
CA ALA A 138 17.64 -7.49 3.76
C ALA A 138 17.32 -8.02 2.35
N GLY A 139 16.08 -7.90 1.91
CA GLY A 139 15.68 -8.28 0.56
C GLY A 139 16.33 -7.45 -0.54
N ILE A 140 16.48 -6.13 -0.36
CA ILE A 140 17.22 -5.29 -1.33
C ILE A 140 18.65 -5.80 -1.49
N SER A 141 19.35 -6.05 -0.38
CA SER A 141 20.72 -6.59 -0.41
C SER A 141 20.80 -7.92 -1.17
N ARG A 142 19.85 -8.85 -0.92
CA ARG A 142 19.79 -10.14 -1.64
C ARG A 142 19.62 -9.96 -3.15
N PHE A 143 18.68 -9.13 -3.58
CA PHE A 143 18.40 -8.95 -5.01
C PHE A 143 19.51 -8.18 -5.74
N ASN A 144 20.16 -7.21 -5.09
CA ASN A 144 21.30 -6.49 -5.67
C ASN A 144 22.53 -7.41 -5.84
N LYS A 145 22.79 -8.32 -4.89
CA LYS A 145 23.86 -9.32 -5.05
C LYS A 145 23.57 -10.26 -6.22
N ALA A 146 22.32 -10.71 -6.34
CA ALA A 146 21.91 -11.61 -7.42
C ALA A 146 21.95 -10.95 -8.80
N SER A 147 21.73 -9.63 -8.91
CA SER A 147 21.85 -8.91 -10.18
C SER A 147 23.29 -8.72 -10.62
N ASN A 148 24.23 -8.53 -9.68
CA ASN A 148 25.65 -8.33 -10.00
C ASN A 148 26.42 -9.65 -10.26
N ALA A 149 25.79 -10.79 -10.01
CA ALA A 149 26.34 -12.12 -10.25
C ALA A 149 25.86 -12.74 -11.58
N ARG A 150 25.11 -11.97 -12.39
CA ARG A 150 24.64 -12.32 -13.73
C ARG A 150 25.29 -11.40 -14.75
#